data_AF-A0A9E4E0R0-F1
#
_entry.id   AF-A0A9E4E0R0-F1
#
_cell.length_a   1.000
_cell.length_b   1.000
_cell.length_c   1.000
_cell.angle_alpha   90.00
_cell.angle_beta   90.00
_cell.angle_gamma   90.00
#
_symmetry.space_group_name_H-M   'P 1'
#
loop_
_entity.id
_entity.type
_entity.pdbx_description
1 polymer ?
#
loop_
_entity_poly.entity_id
_entity_poly.type
_entity_poly.pdbx_seq_one_letter_code
_entity_poly.pdbx_strand_id
1 'polypeptide(L)'
;MEYARVAFPLPQDLTFSYAIPVRLQSVAQRGSRVLAPLGEGTREGVIVDLMDEPDLPDESIQIKNLADCLDDTPTFSDELLTLTKWMSEYYLSSWGEALRCAAPAAVRTRQNRLVHLLATDEQISDMRQSRQTEILSLLKEDNELSLHQIGRRLGIGVSKLRPPLSALQEKGLVELRSNIQPQAQPQTISSKNRSPNWKPTAPRNRQKCSASSSTVVMKR
;
A
#
# COMPACT_ATOMS: atom_id res chain seq x y z
N MET A 1 -16.76 14.75 -7.98
CA MET A 1 -15.87 13.60 -8.17
C MET A 1 -16.29 12.49 -7.23
N GLU A 2 -17.13 11.60 -7.72
CA GLU A 2 -17.69 10.47 -6.94
C GLU A 2 -16.91 9.17 -7.16
N TYR A 3 -16.07 9.12 -8.20
CA TYR A 3 -15.33 7.93 -8.60
C TYR A 3 -13.84 8.21 -8.73
N ALA A 4 -13.04 7.18 -8.47
CA ALA A 4 -11.59 7.20 -8.60
C ALA A 4 -11.12 6.08 -9.52
N ARG A 5 -10.15 6.40 -10.39
CA ARG A 5 -9.38 5.41 -11.14
C ARG A 5 -8.13 5.07 -10.35
N VAL A 6 -7.96 3.80 -10.01
CA VAL A 6 -6.87 3.34 -9.14
C VAL A 6 -5.95 2.41 -9.91
N ALA A 7 -4.64 2.69 -9.83
CA ALA A 7 -3.58 1.82 -10.35
C ALA A 7 -3.01 0.97 -9.21
N PHE A 8 -2.90 -0.35 -9.44
CA PHE A 8 -2.28 -1.28 -8.49
C PHE A 8 -0.97 -1.83 -9.04
N PRO A 9 0.01 -2.16 -8.17
CA PRO A 9 1.27 -2.78 -8.57
C PRO A 9 1.10 -4.26 -8.94
N LEU A 10 0.44 -4.48 -10.08
CA LEU A 10 0.21 -5.78 -10.69
C LEU A 10 0.99 -5.84 -12.02
N PRO A 11 1.36 -7.03 -12.51
CA PRO A 11 2.07 -7.19 -13.78
C PRO A 11 1.16 -6.95 -15.01
N GLN A 12 0.04 -6.25 -14.85
CA GLN A 12 -0.93 -5.94 -15.89
C GLN A 12 -1.11 -4.42 -15.91
N ASP A 13 -1.01 -3.80 -17.08
CA ASP A 13 -1.26 -2.36 -17.24
C ASP A 13 -2.75 -2.06 -17.26
N LEU A 14 -3.38 -2.25 -16.09
CA LEU A 14 -4.80 -2.03 -15.86
C LEU A 14 -4.99 -1.03 -14.73
N THR A 15 -6.04 -0.22 -14.88
CA THR A 15 -6.58 0.63 -13.82
C THR A 15 -8.01 0.23 -13.55
N PHE A 16 -8.47 0.48 -12.33
CA PHE A 16 -9.76 0.00 -11.85
C PHE A 16 -10.57 1.17 -11.31
N SER A 17 -11.86 1.20 -11.68
CA SER A 17 -12.80 2.23 -11.22
C SER A 17 -13.41 1.83 -9.88
N TYR A 18 -13.37 2.74 -8.91
CA TYR A 18 -13.98 2.58 -7.59
C TYR A 18 -14.83 3.78 -7.23
N ALA A 19 -15.89 3.57 -6.47
CA ALA A 19 -16.68 4.64 -5.88
C ALA A 19 -15.97 5.17 -4.64
N ILE A 20 -16.03 6.48 -4.43
CA ILE A 20 -15.45 7.19 -3.29
C ILE A 20 -16.55 7.39 -2.25
N PRO A 21 -16.53 6.68 -1.11
CA PRO A 21 -17.48 6.91 -0.03
C PRO A 21 -17.42 8.35 0.47
N VAL A 22 -18.56 8.90 0.89
CA VAL A 22 -18.67 10.29 1.40
C VAL A 22 -17.60 10.62 2.44
N ARG A 23 -17.29 9.68 3.34
CA ARG A 23 -16.25 9.86 4.39
C ARG A 23 -14.84 10.11 3.84
N LEU A 24 -14.55 9.68 2.60
CA LEU A 24 -13.23 9.78 1.97
C LEU A 24 -13.15 10.91 0.93
N GLN A 25 -14.26 11.55 0.55
CA GLN A 25 -14.28 12.54 -0.53
C GLN A 25 -13.38 13.76 -0.28
N SER A 26 -13.15 14.14 0.99
CA SER A 26 -12.26 15.25 1.34
C SER A 26 -10.77 14.94 1.23
N VAL A 27 -10.39 13.66 1.37
CA VAL A 27 -8.99 13.20 1.41
C VAL A 27 -8.58 12.46 0.13
N ALA A 28 -9.53 11.84 -0.58
CA ALA A 28 -9.30 11.08 -1.79
C ALA A 28 -9.02 12.02 -2.97
N GLN A 29 -7.76 12.41 -3.11
CA GLN A 29 -7.27 13.26 -4.18
C GLN A 29 -6.43 12.45 -5.18
N ARG A 30 -6.30 12.96 -6.41
CA ARG A 30 -5.35 12.40 -7.39
C ARG A 30 -3.94 12.37 -6.79
N GLY A 31 -3.24 11.25 -6.94
CA GLY A 31 -1.94 10.98 -6.32
C GLY A 31 -2.01 10.45 -4.87
N SER A 32 -3.20 10.28 -4.30
CA SER A 32 -3.35 9.70 -2.96
C SER A 32 -3.25 8.19 -3.01
N ARG A 33 -2.66 7.61 -1.95
CA ARG A 33 -2.59 6.16 -1.78
C ARG A 33 -3.83 5.67 -1.07
N VAL A 34 -4.43 4.61 -1.60
CA VAL A 34 -5.71 4.10 -1.14
C VAL A 34 -5.66 2.60 -0.94
N LEU A 35 -6.51 2.10 -0.05
CA LEU A 35 -6.85 0.70 0.06
C LEU A 35 -8.15 0.45 -0.68
N ALA A 36 -8.14 -0.55 -1.55
CA ALA A 36 -9.32 -0.93 -2.31
C ALA A 36 -9.42 -2.45 -2.45
N PRO A 37 -10.65 -3.00 -2.50
CA PRO A 37 -10.87 -4.43 -2.63
C PRO A 37 -10.48 -4.92 -4.04
N LEU A 38 -9.60 -5.91 -4.09
CA LEU A 38 -9.12 -6.55 -5.31
C LEU A 38 -8.98 -8.06 -5.09
N GLY A 39 -9.84 -8.84 -5.75
CA GLY A 39 -10.00 -10.27 -5.49
C GLY A 39 -10.59 -10.53 -4.09
N GLU A 40 -9.99 -11.45 -3.34
CA GLU A 40 -10.41 -11.84 -1.97
C GLU A 40 -9.90 -10.90 -0.86
N GLY A 41 -9.16 -9.84 -1.19
CA GLY A 41 -8.54 -8.98 -0.18
C GLY A 41 -8.50 -7.51 -0.57
N THR A 42 -8.00 -6.69 0.34
CA THR A 42 -7.68 -5.28 0.07
C THR A 42 -6.24 -5.14 -0.36
N ARG A 43 -5.98 -4.24 -1.32
CA ARG A 43 -4.64 -3.90 -1.79
C ARG A 43 -4.42 -2.40 -1.77
N GLU A 44 -3.17 -2.03 -1.58
CA GLU A 44 -2.71 -0.65 -1.77
C GLU A 44 -2.61 -0.34 -3.26
N GLY A 45 -3.25 0.75 -3.67
CA GLY A 45 -3.13 1.36 -4.98
C GLY A 45 -2.99 2.87 -4.87
N VAL A 46 -2.88 3.54 -6.02
CA VAL A 46 -2.78 5.00 -6.12
C VAL A 46 -3.91 5.51 -6.98
N ILE A 47 -4.61 6.56 -6.53
CA ILE A 47 -5.58 7.27 -7.35
C ILE A 47 -4.81 7.99 -8.47
N VAL A 48 -5.01 7.55 -9.71
CA VAL A 48 -4.39 8.17 -10.88
C VAL A 48 -5.34 9.14 -11.58
N ASP A 49 -6.64 9.02 -11.35
CA ASP A 49 -7.63 9.95 -11.88
C ASP A 49 -8.90 10.01 -11.03
N LEU A 50 -9.64 11.12 -11.14
CA LEU A 50 -10.92 11.34 -10.47
C LEU A 50 -12.00 11.63 -11.52
N MET A 51 -13.18 11.05 -11.34
CA MET A 51 -14.26 11.10 -12.32
C MET A 51 -15.60 11.36 -11.61
N ASP A 52 -16.52 12.05 -12.29
CA ASP A 52 -17.90 12.22 -11.82
C ASP A 52 -18.79 11.02 -12.17
N GLU A 53 -18.47 10.32 -13.26
CA GLU A 53 -19.13 9.11 -13.70
C GLU A 53 -18.12 7.96 -13.81
N PRO A 54 -18.55 6.71 -13.59
CA PRO A 54 -17.64 5.59 -13.67
C PRO A 54 -17.39 5.17 -15.12
N ASP A 55 -16.12 5.05 -15.50
CA ASP A 55 -15.72 4.47 -16.79
C ASP A 55 -15.83 2.94 -16.71
N LEU A 56 -16.99 2.41 -17.09
CA LEU A 56 -17.29 0.97 -17.12
C LEU A 56 -17.77 0.55 -18.51
N PRO A 57 -17.40 -0.65 -18.97
CA PRO A 57 -17.87 -1.19 -20.24
C PRO A 57 -19.34 -1.65 -20.21
N ASP A 58 -19.93 -1.82 -19.02
CA ASP A 58 -21.31 -2.27 -18.82
C ASP A 58 -21.87 -1.67 -17.52
N GLU A 59 -23.04 -1.03 -17.61
CA GLU A 59 -23.75 -0.40 -16.49
C GLU A 59 -24.24 -1.42 -15.44
N SER A 60 -24.31 -2.71 -15.79
CA SER A 60 -24.69 -3.77 -14.85
C SER A 60 -23.58 -4.13 -13.84
N ILE A 61 -22.34 -3.68 -14.08
CA ILE A 61 -21.20 -3.97 -13.22
C ILE A 61 -21.30 -3.17 -11.91
N GLN A 62 -21.44 -3.88 -10.80
CA GLN A 62 -21.43 -3.26 -9.48
C GLN A 62 -20.04 -2.72 -9.13
N ILE A 63 -19.94 -1.41 -8.93
CA ILE A 63 -18.72 -0.73 -8.51
C ILE A 63 -18.49 -0.96 -7.03
N LYS A 64 -17.27 -1.37 -6.70
CA LYS A 64 -16.85 -1.50 -5.30
C LYS A 64 -16.44 -0.13 -4.75
N ASN A 65 -16.65 0.05 -3.46
CA ASN A 65 -16.18 1.24 -2.74
C ASN A 65 -14.69 1.15 -2.42
N LEU A 66 -14.02 2.30 -2.36
CA LEU A 66 -12.72 2.41 -1.69
C LEU A 66 -12.86 1.99 -0.22
N ALA A 67 -11.89 1.20 0.25
CA ALA A 67 -11.86 0.75 1.64
C ALA A 67 -11.32 1.87 2.54
N ASP A 68 -10.22 2.51 2.17
CA ASP A 68 -9.62 3.58 2.96
C ASP A 68 -8.66 4.47 2.14
N CYS A 69 -8.32 5.65 2.68
CA CYS A 69 -7.23 6.50 2.19
C CYS A 69 -6.07 6.45 3.19
N LEU A 70 -4.86 6.17 2.73
CA LEU A 70 -3.70 5.97 3.63
C LEU A 70 -3.04 7.28 4.05
N ASP A 71 -3.19 8.33 3.23
CA ASP A 71 -2.55 9.61 3.42
C ASP A 71 -3.62 10.72 3.37
N ASP A 72 -3.51 11.74 4.22
CA ASP A 72 -4.41 12.91 4.22
C ASP A 72 -4.15 13.85 3.03
N THR A 73 -2.94 13.78 2.47
CA THR A 73 -2.48 14.56 1.33
C THR A 73 -1.91 13.64 0.24
N PRO A 74 -1.99 14.02 -1.04
CA PRO A 74 -1.41 13.23 -2.12
C PRO A 74 0.08 12.93 -1.88
N THR A 75 0.44 11.64 -1.91
CA THR A 75 1.85 11.22 -1.83
C THR A 75 2.57 11.49 -3.15
N PHE A 76 1.85 11.45 -4.27
CA PHE A 76 2.39 11.68 -5.60
C PHE A 76 1.89 13.03 -6.15
N SER A 77 2.81 13.88 -6.60
CA SER A 77 2.45 15.07 -7.37
C SER A 77 2.00 14.70 -8.78
N ASP A 78 1.28 15.61 -9.45
CA ASP A 78 0.86 15.39 -10.84
C ASP A 78 2.04 15.24 -11.80
N GLU A 79 3.17 15.91 -11.56
CA GLU A 79 4.37 15.70 -12.37
C GLU A 79 4.91 14.28 -12.19
N LEU A 80 4.87 13.74 -10.97
CA LEU A 80 5.34 12.39 -10.68
C LEU A 80 4.39 11.34 -11.27
N LEU A 81 3.08 11.57 -11.24
CA LEU A 81 2.11 10.73 -11.93
C LEU A 81 2.36 10.72 -13.45
N THR A 82 2.63 11.87 -14.03
CA THR A 82 2.93 12.02 -15.46
C THR A 82 4.22 11.30 -15.84
N LEU A 83 5.28 11.50 -15.05
CA LEU A 83 6.57 10.82 -15.24
C LEU A 83 6.43 9.31 -15.13
N THR A 84 5.75 8.82 -14.10
CA THR A 84 5.56 7.38 -13.90
C THR A 84 4.69 6.74 -14.98
N LYS A 85 3.72 7.47 -15.53
CA LYS A 85 2.94 7.01 -16.69
C LYS A 85 3.80 6.90 -17.95
N TRP A 86 4.62 7.93 -18.22
CA TRP A 86 5.59 7.86 -19.33
C TRP A 86 6.57 6.70 -19.16
N MET A 87 7.09 6.48 -17.94
CA MET A 87 7.97 5.35 -17.65
C MET A 87 7.29 4.00 -17.88
N SER A 88 6.03 3.85 -17.46
CA SER A 88 5.32 2.59 -17.61
C SER A 88 5.12 2.23 -19.09
N GLU A 89 4.77 3.23 -19.90
CA GLU A 89 4.62 3.08 -21.36
C GLU A 89 5.97 2.79 -22.05
N TYR A 90 7.02 3.53 -21.70
CA TYR A 90 8.34 3.38 -22.33
C TYR A 90 8.98 2.03 -22.00
N TYR A 91 8.83 1.55 -20.78
CA TYR A 91 9.43 0.30 -20.32
C TYR A 91 8.47 -0.90 -20.34
N LEU A 92 7.28 -0.76 -20.93
CA LEU A 92 6.26 -1.81 -21.03
C LEU A 92 5.95 -2.48 -19.68
N SER A 93 5.87 -1.67 -18.62
CA SER A 93 5.51 -2.10 -17.26
C SER A 93 4.15 -1.53 -16.90
N SER A 94 3.52 -2.02 -15.82
CA SER A 94 2.27 -1.41 -15.37
C SER A 94 2.52 -0.07 -14.70
N TRP A 95 1.55 0.85 -14.83
CA TRP A 95 1.65 2.13 -14.14
C TRP A 95 1.75 1.97 -12.62
N GLY A 96 1.04 1.00 -12.04
CA GLY A 96 1.11 0.74 -10.61
C GLY A 96 2.47 0.21 -10.14
N GLU A 97 3.18 -0.57 -10.95
CA GLU A 97 4.56 -0.99 -10.64
C GLU A 97 5.52 0.21 -10.68
N ALA A 98 5.41 1.07 -11.69
CA ALA A 98 6.20 2.31 -11.78
C ALA A 98 5.95 3.22 -10.56
N LEU A 99 4.69 3.40 -10.16
CA LEU A 99 4.30 4.19 -8.98
C LEU A 99 4.85 3.58 -7.68
N ARG A 100 4.77 2.26 -7.51
CA ARG A 100 5.35 1.58 -6.34
C ARG A 100 6.86 1.74 -6.27
N CYS A 101 7.55 1.74 -7.41
CA CYS A 101 8.99 1.98 -7.48
C CYS A 101 9.34 3.43 -7.11
N ALA A 102 8.54 4.40 -7.56
CA ALA A 102 8.70 5.81 -7.21
C ALA A 102 8.37 6.12 -5.74
N ALA A 103 7.49 5.32 -5.12
CA ALA A 103 7.11 5.49 -3.72
C ALA A 103 8.32 5.34 -2.77
N PRO A 104 8.57 6.29 -1.85
CA PRO A 104 9.60 6.15 -0.84
C PRO A 104 9.36 4.92 0.03
N ALA A 105 10.43 4.19 0.36
CA ALA A 105 10.32 2.93 1.13
C ALA A 105 9.65 3.11 2.50
N ALA A 106 9.72 4.31 3.10
CA ALA A 106 9.11 4.61 4.38
C ALA A 106 7.57 4.63 4.33
N VAL A 107 6.99 5.00 3.19
CA VAL A 107 5.53 5.13 3.09
C VAL A 107 4.87 3.85 2.58
N ARG A 108 5.62 2.97 1.90
CA ARG A 108 5.13 1.68 1.38
C ARG A 108 4.45 0.88 2.50
N THR A 109 3.35 0.21 2.21
CA THR A 109 2.64 -0.56 3.23
C THR A 109 3.04 -2.02 3.22
N ARG A 110 3.14 -2.62 4.40
CA ARG A 110 3.25 -4.06 4.61
C ARG A 110 1.92 -4.58 5.13
N GLN A 111 1.28 -5.43 4.34
CA GLN A 111 0.11 -6.18 4.78
C GLN A 111 0.56 -7.46 5.47
N ASN A 112 0.20 -7.63 6.73
CA ASN A 112 0.44 -8.85 7.49
C ASN A 112 -0.90 -9.49 7.85
N ARG A 113 -1.06 -10.79 7.58
CA ARG A 113 -2.25 -11.53 8.01
C ARG A 113 -1.98 -12.08 9.41
N LEU A 114 -2.77 -11.61 10.36
CA LEU A 114 -2.78 -12.04 11.74
C LEU A 114 -3.91 -13.05 11.93
N VAL A 115 -3.66 -13.99 12.82
CA VAL A 115 -4.54 -15.09 13.17
C VAL A 115 -4.86 -14.90 14.65
N HIS A 116 -6.12 -14.60 14.94
CA HIS A 116 -6.60 -14.38 16.30
C HIS A 116 -7.37 -15.60 16.79
N LEU A 117 -7.11 -16.04 18.02
CA LEU A 117 -7.84 -17.14 18.64
C LEU A 117 -9.24 -16.70 19.07
N LEU A 118 -10.27 -17.44 18.68
CA LEU A 118 -11.63 -17.29 19.21
C LEU A 118 -12.14 -18.56 19.90
N ALA A 119 -11.40 -19.67 19.79
CA ALA A 119 -11.76 -20.93 20.39
C ALA A 119 -11.75 -20.86 21.92
N THR A 120 -12.75 -21.50 22.54
CA THR A 120 -12.76 -21.76 23.99
C THR A 120 -11.96 -23.02 24.29
N ASP A 121 -11.42 -23.13 25.50
CA ASP A 121 -10.55 -24.25 25.92
C ASP A 121 -11.18 -25.64 25.70
N GLU A 122 -12.50 -25.75 25.86
CA GLU A 122 -13.27 -26.99 25.66
C GLU A 122 -13.28 -27.44 24.19
N GLN A 123 -13.34 -26.48 23.26
CA GLN A 123 -13.36 -26.77 21.82
C GLN A 123 -11.98 -27.24 21.31
N ILE A 124 -10.92 -26.82 22.00
CA ILE A 124 -9.55 -27.25 21.68
C ILE A 124 -9.33 -28.69 22.14
N SER A 125 -9.85 -29.08 23.31
CA SER A 125 -9.70 -30.44 23.86
C SER A 125 -10.49 -31.51 23.10
N ASP A 126 -11.64 -31.14 22.51
CA ASP A 126 -12.49 -32.07 21.75
C ASP A 126 -11.93 -32.39 20.36
N MET A 127 -10.91 -31.66 19.89
CA MET A 127 -10.36 -31.85 18.56
C MET A 127 -9.32 -32.98 18.51
N ARG A 128 -9.52 -33.88 17.55
CA ARG A 128 -8.54 -34.92 17.20
C ARG A 128 -7.17 -34.30 16.90
N GLN A 129 -6.11 -34.89 17.46
CA GLN A 129 -4.73 -34.49 17.23
C GLN A 129 -4.46 -34.38 15.73
N SER A 130 -4.31 -33.14 15.29
CA SER A 130 -4.06 -32.77 13.90
C SER A 130 -3.31 -31.44 13.88
N ARG A 131 -2.87 -31.01 12.70
CA ARG A 131 -2.27 -29.69 12.51
C ARG A 131 -3.17 -28.53 13.00
N GLN A 132 -4.48 -28.73 13.03
CA GLN A 132 -5.41 -27.73 13.57
C GLN A 132 -5.20 -27.56 15.08
N THR A 133 -5.02 -28.66 15.82
CA THR A 133 -4.75 -28.65 17.26
C THR A 133 -3.41 -27.98 17.57
N GLU A 134 -2.37 -28.23 16.77
CA GLU A 134 -1.06 -27.58 16.92
C GLU A 134 -1.12 -26.06 16.68
N ILE A 135 -1.90 -25.61 15.68
CA ILE A 135 -2.11 -24.18 15.44
C ILE A 135 -2.86 -23.55 16.62
N LEU A 136 -3.91 -24.21 17.12
CA LEU A 136 -4.68 -23.72 18.26
C LEU A 136 -3.86 -23.69 19.56
N SER A 137 -2.98 -24.68 19.79
CA SER A 137 -2.10 -24.68 20.97
C SER A 137 -1.10 -23.52 20.93
N LEU A 138 -0.54 -23.22 19.76
CA LEU A 138 0.34 -22.05 19.59
C LEU A 138 -0.40 -20.73 19.78
N LEU A 139 -1.63 -20.64 19.30
CA LEU A 139 -2.48 -19.46 19.47
C LEU A 139 -3.01 -19.31 20.91
N LYS A 140 -3.04 -20.39 21.69
CA LYS A 140 -3.37 -20.36 23.11
C LYS A 140 -2.24 -19.73 23.93
N GLU A 141 -0.98 -19.96 23.54
CA GLU A 141 0.18 -19.30 24.15
C GLU A 141 0.22 -17.82 23.78
N ASP A 142 0.01 -17.51 22.49
CA ASP A 142 -0.03 -16.15 21.96
C ASP A 142 -1.38 -15.90 21.28
N ASN A 143 -2.26 -15.14 21.95
CA ASN A 143 -3.63 -14.84 21.47
C ASN A 143 -3.71 -14.39 20.00
N GLU A 144 -2.65 -13.77 19.48
CA GLU A 144 -2.55 -13.34 18.10
C GLU A 144 -1.16 -13.61 17.51
N LEU A 145 -1.10 -14.29 16.36
CA LEU A 145 0.14 -14.58 15.65
C LEU A 145 0.02 -14.29 14.15
N SER A 146 1.11 -13.85 13.52
CA SER A 146 1.18 -13.75 12.07
C SER A 146 1.36 -15.12 11.40
N LEU A 147 0.89 -15.25 10.16
CA LEU A 147 1.10 -16.48 9.36
C LEU A 147 2.57 -16.89 9.26
N HIS A 148 3.48 -15.92 9.22
CA HIS A 148 4.92 -16.19 9.19
C HIS A 148 5.45 -16.72 10.53
N GLN A 149 4.94 -16.23 11.67
CA GLN A 149 5.33 -16.74 12.98
C GLN A 149 4.83 -18.18 13.18
N ILE A 150 3.58 -18.46 12.82
CA ILE A 150 2.99 -19.81 12.87
C ILE A 150 3.81 -20.76 11.99
N GLY A 151 4.09 -20.36 10.75
CA GLY A 151 4.89 -21.17 9.82
C GLY A 151 6.30 -21.44 10.35
N ARG A 152 6.94 -20.44 10.96
CA ARG A 152 8.28 -20.59 11.56
C ARG A 152 8.28 -21.57 12.74
N ARG A 153 7.31 -21.45 13.66
CA ARG A 153 7.21 -22.33 14.84
C ARG A 153 6.88 -23.77 14.48
N LEU A 154 6.02 -23.96 13.48
CA LEU A 154 5.65 -25.29 12.99
C LEU A 154 6.60 -25.85 11.91
N GLY A 155 7.61 -25.08 11.50
CA GLY A 155 8.55 -25.50 10.44
C GLY A 155 7.91 -25.71 9.06
N ILE A 156 6.79 -25.04 8.77
CA ILE A 156 6.03 -25.20 7.51
C ILE A 156 5.90 -23.90 6.73
N GLY A 157 5.87 -24.03 5.41
CA GLY A 157 5.62 -22.91 4.50
C GLY A 157 4.18 -22.39 4.62
N VAL A 158 4.00 -21.08 4.41
CA VAL A 158 2.72 -20.37 4.53
C VAL A 158 1.62 -20.95 3.64
N SER A 159 1.98 -21.56 2.50
CA SER A 159 1.03 -22.23 1.60
C SER A 159 0.31 -23.42 2.26
N LYS A 160 1.02 -24.20 3.08
CA LYS A 160 0.47 -25.39 3.77
C LYS A 160 -0.41 -25.02 4.97
N LEU A 161 -0.35 -23.78 5.43
CA LEU A 161 -1.20 -23.25 6.51
C LEU A 161 -2.61 -22.88 6.03
N ARG A 162 -2.81 -22.62 4.73
CA ARG A 162 -4.11 -22.17 4.22
C ARG A 162 -5.25 -23.16 4.44
N PRO A 163 -5.14 -24.45 4.07
CA PRO A 163 -6.23 -25.40 4.28
C PRO A 163 -6.64 -25.58 5.75
N PRO A 164 -5.73 -25.78 6.72
CA PRO A 164 -6.15 -25.93 8.11
C PRO A 164 -6.72 -24.62 8.69
N LEU A 165 -6.20 -23.45 8.30
CA LEU A 165 -6.74 -22.16 8.74
C LEU A 165 -8.13 -21.88 8.17
N SER A 166 -8.39 -22.23 6.90
CA SER A 166 -9.73 -22.10 6.30
C SER A 166 -10.75 -22.94 7.07
N ALA A 167 -10.41 -24.20 7.35
CA ALA A 167 -11.29 -25.09 8.12
C ALA A 167 -11.51 -24.64 9.57
N LEU A 168 -10.50 -24.02 10.21
CA LEU A 168 -10.63 -23.44 11.55
C LEU A 168 -11.51 -22.17 11.53
N GLN A 169 -11.38 -21.36 10.49
CA GLN A 169 -12.20 -20.17 10.29
C GLN A 169 -13.67 -20.52 10.01
N GLU A 170 -13.93 -21.53 9.17
CA GLU A 170 -15.29 -22.05 8.91
C GLU A 170 -15.97 -22.57 10.18
N LYS A 171 -15.20 -23.17 11.09
CA LYS A 171 -15.68 -23.60 12.42
C LYS A 171 -15.83 -22.43 13.41
N GLY A 172 -15.44 -21.21 13.05
CA GLY A 172 -15.48 -20.04 13.93
C GLY A 172 -14.45 -20.05 15.06
N LEU A 173 -13.42 -20.90 15.00
CA LEU A 173 -12.42 -21.05 16.06
C LEU A 173 -11.29 -20.02 15.97
N VAL A 174 -11.13 -19.41 14.81
CA VAL A 174 -10.04 -18.52 14.47
C VAL A 174 -10.55 -17.41 13.55
N GLU A 175 -10.10 -16.18 13.79
CA GLU A 175 -10.37 -15.04 12.91
C GLU A 175 -9.09 -14.61 12.18
N LEU A 176 -9.16 -14.50 10.85
CA LEU A 176 -8.07 -13.93 10.06
C LEU A 176 -8.27 -12.43 9.93
N ARG A 177 -7.42 -11.65 10.60
CA ARG A 177 -7.36 -10.19 10.46
C ARG A 177 -6.22 -9.79 9.54
N SER A 178 -6.43 -8.77 8.71
CA SER A 178 -5.36 -8.15 7.95
C SER A 178 -4.92 -6.88 8.66
N ASN A 179 -3.71 -6.90 9.21
CA ASN A 179 -3.08 -5.71 9.77
C ASN A 179 -2.21 -5.06 8.69
N ILE A 180 -2.39 -3.76 8.53
CA ILE A 180 -1.81 -2.96 7.46
C ILE A 180 -0.92 -1.93 8.16
N GLN A 181 0.40 -2.09 8.05
CA GLN A 181 1.37 -1.23 8.73
C GLN A 181 2.36 -0.62 7.73
N PRO A 182 2.86 0.60 7.96
CA PRO A 182 3.96 1.15 7.19
C PRO A 182 5.17 0.20 7.20
N GLN A 183 5.81 0.01 6.04
CA GLN A 183 6.92 -0.93 5.85
C GLN A 183 8.18 -0.48 6.58
N ALA A 184 8.39 0.83 6.75
CA ALA A 184 9.48 1.37 7.56
C ALA A 184 8.97 2.45 8.52
N GLN A 185 9.58 2.50 9.71
CA GLN A 185 9.35 3.62 10.62
C GLN A 185 10.21 4.81 10.17
N PRO A 186 9.69 6.05 10.22
CA PRO A 186 10.48 7.22 9.90
C PRO A 186 11.67 7.30 10.87
N GLN A 187 12.90 7.20 10.33
CA GLN A 187 14.08 7.48 11.13
C GLN A 187 14.08 8.97 11.45
N THR A 188 13.76 9.30 12.70
CA THR A 188 13.91 10.67 13.18
C THR A 188 15.41 10.97 13.18
N ILE A 189 15.87 11.70 12.17
CA ILE A 189 17.19 12.32 12.19
C ILE A 189 17.14 13.36 13.31
N SER A 190 17.58 12.95 14.50
CA SER A 190 17.79 13.88 15.62
C SER A 190 18.71 14.99 15.12
N SER A 191 18.25 16.24 15.26
CA SER A 191 18.97 17.44 14.83
C SER A 191 20.39 17.52 15.41
N LYS A 192 20.67 16.78 16.49
CA LYS A 192 21.97 16.66 17.15
C LYS A 192 23.06 15.98 16.31
N ASN A 193 22.71 15.25 15.24
CA ASN A 193 23.68 14.53 14.40
C ASN A 193 23.90 15.18 13.02
N ARG A 194 23.45 16.42 12.81
CA ARG A 194 23.93 17.20 11.66
C ARG A 194 25.38 17.59 11.94
N SER A 195 26.32 16.95 11.25
CA SER A 195 27.72 17.38 11.22
C SER A 195 27.76 18.89 10.95
N PRO A 196 28.35 19.72 11.81
CA PRO A 196 28.36 21.19 11.66
C PRO A 196 29.08 21.68 10.39
N ASN A 197 29.80 20.79 9.70
CA ASN A 197 30.74 21.10 8.62
C ASN A 197 30.33 20.60 7.23
N TRP A 198 29.06 20.27 7.00
CA TRP A 198 28.59 20.04 5.62
C TRP A 198 28.62 21.36 4.84
N LYS A 199 29.68 21.58 4.05
CA LYS A 199 29.73 22.64 3.04
C LYS A 199 29.37 22.01 1.69
N PRO A 200 28.36 22.52 0.95
CA PRO A 200 28.14 22.07 -0.41
C PRO A 200 29.41 22.38 -1.20
N THR A 201 30.07 21.35 -1.71
CA THR A 201 31.19 21.55 -2.63
C THR A 201 30.63 22.22 -3.88
N ALA A 202 31.10 23.42 -4.15
CA ALA A 202 30.73 24.14 -5.37
C ALA A 202 31.01 23.24 -6.58
N PRO A 203 30.10 23.17 -7.57
CA PRO A 203 30.35 22.37 -8.76
C PRO A 203 31.65 22.83 -9.39
N ARG A 204 32.60 21.91 -9.53
CA ARG A 204 33.92 22.13 -10.12
C ARG A 204 33.80 22.21 -11.65
N ASN A 205 32.91 23.05 -12.16
CA ASN A 205 32.96 23.58 -13.52
C ASN A 205 31.98 24.75 -13.69
N ARG A 206 32.44 25.98 -13.46
CA ARG A 206 31.83 27.16 -14.06
C ARG A 206 32.46 27.35 -15.43
N GLN A 207 31.92 26.69 -16.44
CA GLN A 207 32.02 27.27 -17.78
C GLN A 207 31.24 28.58 -17.75
N LYS A 208 31.95 29.66 -18.06
CA LYS A 208 31.52 31.05 -17.98
C LYS A 208 30.29 31.27 -18.87
N CYS A 209 29.10 31.35 -18.29
CA CYS A 209 28.02 32.11 -18.90
C CYS A 209 28.32 33.59 -18.65
N SER A 210 28.99 34.25 -19.60
CA SER A 210 29.10 35.71 -19.61
C SER A 210 27.74 36.30 -19.96
N ALA A 211 27.02 36.76 -18.95
CA ALA A 211 25.86 37.64 -19.13
C ALA A 211 26.37 39.03 -19.55
N SER A 212 26.15 39.39 -20.81
CA SER A 212 26.17 40.78 -21.26
C SER A 212 24.92 41.48 -20.73
N SER A 213 25.11 42.35 -19.74
CA SER A 213 24.09 43.26 -19.23
C SER A 213 23.79 44.34 -20.27
N SER A 214 22.60 44.32 -20.86
CA SER A 214 22.04 45.48 -21.55
C SER A 214 20.90 46.05 -20.72
N THR A 215 21.20 47.16 -20.06
CA THR A 215 20.29 48.03 -19.32
C THR A 215 19.22 48.60 -20.25
N VAL A 216 17.95 48.25 -20.05
CA VAL A 216 16.83 49.00 -20.61
C VAL A 216 16.41 50.05 -19.58
N VAL A 217 16.81 51.30 -19.83
CA VAL A 217 16.35 52.48 -19.08
C VAL A 217 14.98 52.88 -19.60
N MET A 218 13.99 52.80 -18.72
CA MET A 218 12.68 53.39 -18.91
C MET A 218 12.78 54.90 -18.65
N LYS A 219 12.47 55.74 -19.64
CA LYS A 219 12.27 57.18 -19.45
C LYS A 219 10.98 57.62 -20.14
N ARG A 220 10.09 58.12 -19.28
CA ARG A 220 8.89 58.98 -19.43
C ARG A 220 8.32 59.21 -20.82
#